data_AF-A0A7V7ZFH5-F1
#
_entry.id   AF-A0A7V7ZFH5-F1
#
_cell.length_a   1.000
_cell.length_b   1.000
_cell.length_c   1.000
_cell.angle_alpha   90.00
_cell.angle_beta   90.00
_cell.angle_gamma   90.00
#
_symmetry.space_group_name_H-M   'P 1'
#
loop_
_entity.id
_entity.type
_entity.pdbx_description
1 polymer ?
#
loop_
_entity_poly.entity_id
_entity_poly.type
_entity_poly.pdbx_seq_one_letter_code
_entity_poly.pdbx_strand_id
1 'polypeptide(L)'
;MRKDEMTAEQLRQVALAGEVLGAAGWVGRETNELFERGYWMPDEAVYDYANPQAELVFLYSAQARWADIIVAGAYDRLNFVVGTADLAPLLAVLVAHQRTLSLLHYEACMREVMRLYPTTTYLYQENELFRLTE
;
A
#
# COMPACT_ATOMS: atom_id res chain seq x y z
N MET A 1 3.21 -8.02 13.07
CA MET A 1 2.85 -8.42 14.47
C MET A 1 1.72 -9.44 14.49
N ARG A 2 1.28 -9.92 15.67
CA ARG A 2 -0.01 -10.65 15.80
C ARG A 2 -1.17 -9.68 16.05
N LYS A 3 -2.39 -10.10 15.71
CA LYS A 3 -3.61 -9.29 15.86
C LYS A 3 -3.93 -8.90 17.32
N ASP A 4 -3.69 -9.79 18.27
CA ASP A 4 -3.93 -9.55 19.70
C ASP A 4 -2.91 -8.59 20.35
N GLU A 5 -1.82 -8.28 19.65
CA GLU A 5 -0.79 -7.33 20.06
C GLU A 5 -1.09 -5.89 19.59
N MET A 6 -2.13 -5.70 18.78
CA MET A 6 -2.47 -4.42 18.16
C MET A 6 -3.36 -3.55 19.04
N THR A 7 -3.12 -2.25 18.97
CA THR A 7 -4.03 -1.25 19.53
C THR A 7 -5.32 -1.18 18.71
N ALA A 8 -6.39 -0.68 19.33
CA ALA A 8 -7.67 -0.47 18.64
C ALA A 8 -7.54 0.42 17.39
N GLU A 9 -6.66 1.43 17.44
CA GLU A 9 -6.42 2.31 16.28
C GLU A 9 -5.72 1.57 15.14
N GLN A 10 -4.73 0.73 15.44
CA GLN A 10 -4.06 -0.07 14.41
C GLN A 10 -5.04 -1.06 13.76
N LEU A 11 -5.90 -1.71 14.56
CA LEU A 11 -6.95 -2.59 14.04
C LEU A 11 -7.94 -1.82 13.15
N ARG A 12 -8.29 -0.59 13.52
CA ARG A 12 -9.14 0.28 12.73
C ARG A 12 -8.52 0.64 11.38
N GLN A 13 -7.21 0.94 11.34
CA GLN A 13 -6.50 1.26 10.09
C GLN A 13 -6.43 0.04 9.14
N VAL A 14 -6.17 -1.16 9.67
CA VAL A 14 -6.21 -2.40 8.87
C VAL A 14 -7.61 -2.68 8.31
N ALA A 15 -8.65 -2.52 9.15
CA ALA A 15 -10.03 -2.68 8.70
C ALA A 15 -10.42 -1.65 7.63
N LEU A 16 -9.98 -0.39 7.79
CA LEU A 16 -10.18 0.67 6.81
C LEU A 16 -9.56 0.32 5.45
N ALA A 17 -8.34 -0.20 5.43
CA ALA A 17 -7.70 -0.65 4.18
C ALA A 17 -8.56 -1.71 3.48
N GLY A 18 -9.05 -2.70 4.23
CA GLY A 18 -9.91 -3.74 3.67
C GLY A 18 -11.25 -3.22 3.15
N GLU A 19 -11.90 -2.33 3.87
CA GLU A 19 -13.17 -1.71 3.44
C GLU A 19 -12.98 -0.90 2.16
N VAL A 20 -12.00 0.01 2.13
CA VAL A 20 -11.80 0.93 1.01
C VAL A 20 -11.30 0.21 -0.24
N LEU A 21 -10.28 -0.63 -0.12
CA LEU A 21 -9.71 -1.34 -1.27
C LEU A 21 -10.67 -2.42 -1.79
N GLY A 22 -11.34 -3.15 -0.89
CA GLY A 22 -12.36 -4.12 -1.27
C GLY A 22 -13.53 -3.46 -2.02
N ALA A 23 -14.02 -2.31 -1.54
CA ALA A 23 -15.07 -1.55 -2.23
C ALA A 23 -14.61 -1.02 -3.61
N ALA A 24 -13.32 -0.75 -3.76
CA ALA A 24 -12.71 -0.33 -5.03
C ALA A 24 -12.39 -1.51 -5.98
N GLY A 25 -12.67 -2.76 -5.57
CA GLY A 25 -12.49 -3.96 -6.38
C GLY A 25 -11.12 -4.64 -6.25
N TRP A 26 -10.31 -4.27 -5.25
CA TRP A 26 -9.08 -4.99 -4.92
C TRP A 26 -9.42 -6.29 -4.17
N VAL A 27 -8.59 -7.32 -4.36
CA VAL A 27 -8.78 -8.65 -3.78
C VAL A 27 -7.77 -8.86 -2.66
N GLY A 28 -8.26 -9.20 -1.46
CA GLY A 28 -7.39 -9.54 -0.33
C GLY A 28 -6.72 -10.91 -0.51
N ARG A 29 -5.49 -11.05 -0.02
CA ARG A 29 -4.74 -12.33 -0.04
C ARG A 29 -5.00 -13.21 1.18
N GLU A 30 -4.63 -14.49 1.09
CA GLU A 30 -4.67 -15.48 2.20
C GLU A 30 -3.92 -14.97 3.44
N THR A 31 -2.87 -14.16 3.27
CA THR A 31 -2.13 -13.53 4.37
C THR A 31 -3.01 -12.70 5.29
N ASN A 32 -4.08 -12.08 4.77
CA ASN A 32 -5.03 -11.34 5.59
C ASN A 32 -5.83 -12.30 6.49
N GLU A 33 -6.23 -13.45 5.96
CA GLU A 33 -6.95 -14.47 6.75
C GLU A 33 -6.05 -15.08 7.83
N LEU A 34 -4.75 -15.29 7.53
CA LEU A 34 -3.78 -15.74 8.52
C LEU A 34 -3.60 -14.70 9.63
N PHE A 35 -3.49 -13.41 9.28
CA PHE A 35 -3.48 -12.33 10.26
C PHE A 35 -4.74 -12.35 11.14
N GLU A 36 -5.92 -12.49 10.54
CA GLU A 36 -7.20 -12.59 11.25
C GLU A 36 -7.27 -13.79 12.21
N ARG A 37 -6.58 -14.89 11.89
CA ARG A 37 -6.45 -16.08 12.74
C ARG A 37 -5.40 -15.94 13.85
N GLY A 38 -4.75 -14.79 13.97
CA GLY A 38 -3.78 -14.48 15.04
C GLY A 38 -2.35 -14.94 14.75
N TYR A 39 -2.03 -15.27 13.50
CA TYR A 39 -0.65 -15.57 13.11
C TYR A 39 0.22 -14.31 13.13
N TRP A 40 1.51 -14.49 13.34
CA TRP A 40 2.47 -13.39 13.22
C TRP A 40 2.69 -13.10 11.75
N MET A 41 2.46 -11.85 11.33
CA MET A 41 2.61 -11.41 9.95
C MET A 41 3.51 -10.16 9.88
N PRO A 42 4.30 -9.95 8.83
CA PRO A 42 5.04 -8.70 8.63
C PRO A 42 4.12 -7.55 8.22
N ASP A 43 3.10 -7.87 7.42
CA ASP A 43 2.06 -6.97 6.91
C ASP A 43 0.68 -7.50 7.31
N GLU A 44 -0.20 -6.62 7.72
CA GLU A 44 -1.52 -6.97 8.26
C GLU A 44 -2.66 -6.73 7.25
N ALA A 45 -2.44 -5.89 6.24
CA ALA A 45 -3.35 -5.73 5.11
C ALA A 45 -2.59 -5.87 3.78
N VAL A 46 -2.97 -6.88 3.00
CA VAL A 46 -2.37 -7.22 1.71
C VAL A 46 -3.44 -7.37 0.64
N TYR A 47 -3.39 -6.54 -0.39
CA TYR A 47 -4.41 -6.48 -1.44
C TYR A 47 -3.79 -6.40 -2.83
N ASP A 48 -4.42 -7.09 -3.77
CA ASP A 48 -4.06 -7.09 -5.19
C ASP A 48 -5.12 -6.41 -6.03
N TYR A 49 -4.68 -5.75 -7.09
CA TYR A 49 -5.57 -5.25 -8.12
C TYR A 49 -4.85 -5.28 -9.47
N ALA A 50 -5.53 -5.75 -10.50
CA ALA A 50 -5.00 -5.73 -11.86
C ALA A 50 -5.84 -4.80 -12.72
N ASN A 51 -5.17 -3.94 -13.48
CA ASN A 51 -5.79 -3.16 -14.55
C ASN A 51 -5.16 -3.56 -15.90
N PRO A 52 -5.67 -3.08 -17.05
CA PRO A 52 -5.12 -3.43 -18.35
C PRO A 52 -3.65 -3.02 -18.58
N GLN A 53 -3.07 -2.19 -17.71
CA GLN A 53 -1.75 -1.59 -17.83
C GLN A 53 -0.71 -2.16 -16.84
N ALA A 54 -1.15 -2.62 -15.66
CA ALA A 54 -0.27 -3.10 -14.58
C ALA A 54 -1.01 -3.96 -13.54
N GLU A 55 -0.24 -4.75 -12.81
CA GLU A 55 -0.63 -5.34 -11.53
C GLU A 55 -0.20 -4.41 -10.39
N LEU A 56 -1.10 -4.18 -9.44
CA LEU A 56 -0.90 -3.34 -8.26
C LEU A 56 -0.97 -4.23 -7.03
N VAL A 57 -0.01 -4.05 -6.11
CA VAL A 57 -0.01 -4.70 -4.80
C VAL A 57 0.11 -3.63 -3.73
N PHE A 58 -0.76 -3.71 -2.72
CA PHE A 58 -0.71 -2.89 -1.52
C PHE A 58 -0.39 -3.78 -0.33
N LEU A 59 0.63 -3.39 0.44
CA LEU A 59 1.04 -4.03 1.69
C LEU A 59 1.06 -2.96 2.78
N TYR A 60 0.49 -3.24 3.94
CA TYR A 60 0.53 -2.32 5.07
C TYR A 60 0.92 -3.01 6.36
N SER A 61 1.87 -2.39 7.07
CA SER A 61 2.27 -2.77 8.42
C SER A 61 1.89 -1.67 9.41
N ALA A 62 0.91 -1.94 10.26
CA ALA A 62 0.49 -1.05 11.34
C ALA A 62 1.56 -0.94 12.44
N GLN A 63 2.41 -1.96 12.58
CA GLN A 63 3.56 -1.96 13.48
C GLN A 63 4.63 -0.99 12.99
N ALA A 64 5.02 -1.10 11.71
CA ALA A 64 6.05 -0.25 11.10
C ALA A 64 5.52 1.13 10.71
N ARG A 65 4.18 1.29 10.67
CA ARG A 65 3.47 2.49 10.19
C ARG A 65 3.84 2.83 8.75
N TRP A 66 4.02 1.81 7.92
CA TRP A 66 4.44 1.95 6.52
C TRP A 66 3.48 1.19 5.61
N ALA A 67 3.26 1.74 4.42
CA ALA A 67 2.58 1.09 3.32
C ALA A 67 3.56 0.96 2.15
N ASP A 68 3.66 -0.23 1.57
CA ASP A 68 4.41 -0.52 0.36
C ASP A 68 3.41 -0.69 -0.80
N ILE A 69 3.67 0.03 -1.89
CA ILE A 69 2.88 0.02 -3.10
C ILE A 69 3.76 -0.42 -4.26
N ILE A 70 3.39 -1.54 -4.87
CA ILE A 70 4.10 -2.13 -5.99
C ILE A 70 3.24 -1.98 -7.24
N VAL A 71 3.83 -1.41 -8.30
CA VAL A 71 3.27 -1.35 -9.64
C VAL A 71 4.12 -2.27 -10.52
N ALA A 72 3.61 -3.44 -10.86
CA ALA A 72 4.31 -4.45 -11.64
C ALA A 72 3.79 -4.52 -13.09
N GLY A 73 4.71 -4.61 -14.03
CA GLY A 73 4.46 -4.92 -15.44
C GLY A 73 5.09 -6.26 -15.83
N ALA A 74 5.08 -6.59 -17.12
CA ALA A 74 5.55 -7.88 -17.62
C ALA A 74 7.04 -8.18 -17.33
N TYR A 75 7.89 -7.14 -17.24
CA TYR A 75 9.34 -7.30 -17.12
C TYR A 75 9.97 -6.39 -16.06
N ASP A 76 9.19 -5.52 -15.41
CA ASP A 76 9.71 -4.51 -14.52
C ASP A 76 8.69 -4.18 -13.43
N ARG A 77 9.15 -3.53 -12.36
CA ARG A 77 8.30 -3.06 -11.27
C ARG A 77 8.81 -1.75 -10.69
N LEU A 78 7.86 -0.90 -10.33
CA LEU A 78 8.07 0.25 -9.47
C LEU A 78 7.60 -0.13 -8.08
N ASN A 79 8.42 0.09 -7.06
CA ASN A 79 7.99 -0.02 -5.67
C ASN A 79 8.24 1.32 -4.98
N PHE A 80 7.21 1.87 -4.36
CA PHE A 80 7.33 3.02 -3.47
C PHE A 80 6.72 2.74 -2.10
N VAL A 81 7.35 3.29 -1.07
CA VAL A 81 6.94 3.14 0.33
C VAL A 81 6.49 4.49 0.87
N VAL A 82 5.40 4.48 1.62
CA VAL A 82 4.85 5.66 2.28
C VAL A 82 4.79 5.39 3.77
N GLY A 83 5.47 6.23 4.55
CA GLY A 83 5.34 6.22 5.98
C GLY A 83 4.14 7.02 6.45
N THR A 84 3.18 6.33 7.08
CA THR A 84 1.94 6.92 7.54
C THR A 84 1.30 6.14 8.70
N ALA A 85 0.79 6.89 9.67
CA ALA A 85 -0.09 6.35 10.72
C ALA A 85 -1.58 6.41 10.33
N ASP A 86 -1.91 7.17 9.28
CA ASP A 86 -3.28 7.32 8.78
C ASP A 86 -3.32 6.96 7.29
N LEU A 87 -3.99 5.84 6.98
CA LEU A 87 -4.10 5.32 5.64
C LEU A 87 -5.13 6.06 4.79
N ALA A 88 -6.11 6.72 5.39
CA ALA A 88 -7.26 7.26 4.65
C ALA A 88 -6.86 8.13 3.44
N PRO A 89 -5.91 9.08 3.56
CA PRO A 89 -5.50 9.91 2.43
C PRO A 89 -4.76 9.11 1.34
N LEU A 90 -3.89 8.19 1.74
CA LEU A 90 -3.14 7.34 0.81
C LEU A 90 -4.08 6.43 0.00
N LEU A 91 -5.01 5.74 0.67
CA LEU A 91 -5.97 4.85 0.03
C LEU A 91 -6.85 5.61 -0.97
N ALA A 92 -7.27 6.84 -0.63
CA ALA A 92 -8.04 7.68 -1.54
C ALA A 92 -7.27 8.01 -2.84
N VAL A 93 -5.97 8.32 -2.75
CA VAL A 93 -5.13 8.55 -3.93
C VAL A 93 -4.99 7.27 -4.75
N LEU A 94 -4.71 6.12 -4.12
CA LEU A 94 -4.56 4.86 -4.84
C LEU A 94 -5.84 4.49 -5.61
N VAL A 95 -7.01 4.60 -4.98
CA VAL A 95 -8.30 4.33 -5.63
C VAL A 95 -8.58 5.31 -6.77
N ALA A 96 -8.26 6.59 -6.60
CA ALA A 96 -8.45 7.60 -7.65
C ALA A 96 -7.60 7.31 -8.90
N HIS A 97 -6.38 6.80 -8.73
CA HIS A 97 -5.44 6.53 -9.82
C HIS A 97 -5.43 5.07 -10.29
N GLN A 98 -6.12 4.13 -9.62
CA GLN A 98 -5.94 2.68 -9.85
C GLN A 98 -6.18 2.22 -11.29
N ARG A 99 -6.96 2.94 -12.10
CA ARG A 99 -7.25 2.57 -13.51
C ARG A 99 -6.22 3.08 -14.52
N THR A 100 -5.40 4.05 -14.11
CA THR A 100 -4.39 4.71 -14.95
C THR A 100 -2.97 4.51 -14.44
N LEU A 101 -2.83 3.99 -13.23
CA LEU A 101 -1.53 3.71 -12.62
C LEU A 101 -0.83 2.57 -13.37
N SER A 102 0.36 2.88 -13.88
CA SER A 102 1.25 1.97 -14.60
C SER A 102 2.69 2.46 -14.51
N LEU A 103 3.65 1.63 -14.94
CA LEU A 103 5.07 1.99 -15.00
C LEU A 103 5.40 3.20 -15.90
N LEU A 104 4.51 3.53 -16.84
CA LEU A 104 4.70 4.66 -17.76
C LEU A 104 3.91 5.91 -17.32
N HIS A 105 3.02 5.77 -16.33
CA HIS A 105 2.09 6.83 -15.93
C HIS A 105 1.88 6.83 -14.41
N TYR A 106 2.96 6.75 -13.63
CA TYR A 106 2.92 6.74 -12.16
C TYR A 106 3.10 8.13 -11.55
N GLU A 107 3.58 9.11 -12.33
CA GLU A 107 4.04 10.39 -11.84
C GLU A 107 2.91 11.22 -11.23
N ALA A 108 1.70 11.16 -11.78
CA ALA A 108 0.54 11.87 -11.24
C ALA A 108 0.16 11.34 -9.85
N CYS A 109 0.08 10.01 -9.70
CA CYS A 109 -0.14 9.35 -8.42
C CYS A 109 0.97 9.71 -7.42
N MET A 110 2.23 9.57 -7.83
CA MET A 110 3.38 9.86 -6.97
C MET A 110 3.43 11.33 -6.52
N ARG A 111 3.13 12.30 -7.39
CA ARG A 111 3.05 13.71 -6.98
C ARG A 111 1.97 13.95 -5.93
N GLU A 112 0.81 13.33 -6.07
CA GLU A 112 -0.25 13.44 -5.06
C GLU A 112 0.15 12.80 -3.73
N VAL A 113 0.79 11.63 -3.77
CA VAL A 113 1.35 10.97 -2.59
C VAL A 113 2.40 11.86 -1.92
N MET A 114 3.38 12.39 -2.67
CA MET A 114 4.42 13.26 -2.14
C MET A 114 3.86 14.56 -1.56
N ARG A 115 2.78 15.11 -2.13
CA ARG A 115 2.10 16.28 -1.58
C ARG A 115 1.46 15.99 -0.22
N LEU A 116 0.96 14.79 0.00
CA LEU A 116 0.38 14.35 1.29
C LEU A 116 1.46 13.89 2.28
N TYR A 117 2.54 13.31 1.79
CA TYR A 117 3.60 12.65 2.56
C TYR A 117 5.00 13.10 2.12
N PRO A 118 5.33 14.41 2.21
CA PRO A 118 6.52 15.00 1.58
C PRO A 118 7.84 14.51 2.16
N THR A 119 7.83 14.03 3.40
CA THR A 119 9.04 13.60 4.12
C THR A 119 9.12 12.09 4.33
N THR A 120 8.04 11.37 4.00
CA THR A 120 7.89 9.95 4.28
C THR A 120 7.55 9.13 3.03
N THR A 121 7.77 9.69 1.84
CA THR A 121 7.66 8.93 0.58
C THR A 121 9.05 8.51 0.10
N TYR A 122 9.18 7.23 -0.23
CA TYR A 122 10.43 6.61 -0.65
C TYR A 122 10.21 5.74 -1.87
N LEU A 123 11.26 5.52 -2.65
CA LEU A 123 11.27 4.65 -3.82
C LEU A 123 12.31 3.54 -3.62
N TYR A 124 11.95 2.30 -3.90
CA TYR A 124 12.91 1.22 -4.01
C TYR A 124 13.54 1.20 -5.42
N GLN A 125 14.86 1.28 -5.47
CA GLN A 125 15.64 1.11 -6.69
C GLN A 125 16.81 0.18 -6.37
N GLU A 126 17.03 -0.87 -7.17
CA GLU A 126 18.14 -1.83 -6.98
C GLU A 126 18.23 -2.48 -5.58
N ASN A 127 17.08 -2.64 -4.90
CA ASN A 127 16.95 -3.10 -3.50
C ASN A 127 17.42 -2.10 -2.43
N GLU A 128 17.69 -0.86 -2.81
CA GLU A 128 17.95 0.25 -1.89
C GLU A 128 16.74 1.19 -1.83
N LEU A 129 16.49 1.78 -0.66
CA LEU A 129 15.38 2.69 -0.42
C LEU A 129 15.85 4.14 -0.48
N PHE A 130 15.35 4.90 -1.46
CA PHE A 130 15.70 6.31 -1.68
C PHE A 130 14.54 7.21 -1.29
N ARG A 131 14.78 8.26 -0.50
CA ARG A 131 13.76 9.26 -0.22
C ARG A 131 13.55 10.14 -1.46
N LEU A 132 12.30 10.31 -1.88
CA LEU A 132 11.97 11.25 -2.94
C LEU A 132 11.86 12.67 -2.35
N THR A 133 12.56 13.62 -2.96
CA THR A 133 12.42 15.05 -2.69
C THR A 133 11.83 15.72 -3.91
N GLU A 134 10.95 16.70 -3.72
CA GLU A 134 10.42 17.53 -4.82
C GLU A 134 11.52 18.22 -5.63
#